data_AF-A0A353S8S8-F1
#
_entry.id   AF-A0A353S8S8-F1
#
_cell.length_a   1.000
_cell.length_b   1.000
_cell.length_c   1.000
_cell.angle_alpha   90.00
_cell.angle_beta   90.00
_cell.angle_gamma   90.00
#
_symmetry.space_group_name_H-M   'P 1'
#
loop_
_entity.id
_entity.type
_entity.pdbx_description
1 polymer ?
#
loop_
_entity_poly.entity_id
_entity_poly.type
_entity_poly.pdbx_seq_one_letter_code
_entity_poly.pdbx_strand_id
1 'polypeptide(L)' 'PLWDKQQFEGAAYALQATSLYFTCMANGNSKMYRYGELVAAVEEAGFALRTAHHNLGSNAYSLLVFRKR' A
#
# COMPACT_ATOMS: atom_id res chain seq x y z
N PRO A 1 -4.48 -3.42 -0.08
CA PRO A 1 -3.63 -3.82 -1.22
C PRO A 1 -2.45 -2.87 -1.35
N LEU A 2 -1.24 -3.41 -1.49
CA LEU A 2 -0.07 -2.66 -1.93
C LEU A 2 0.21 -3.13 -3.35
N TRP A 3 0.24 -2.21 -4.32
CA TRP A 3 0.20 -2.61 -5.72
C TRP A 3 1.46 -3.36 -6.15
N ASP A 4 2.59 -3.14 -5.48
CA ASP A 4 3.87 -3.83 -5.69
C ASP A 4 4.02 -5.14 -4.87
N LYS A 5 2.96 -5.55 -4.15
CA LYS A 5 2.87 -6.83 -3.43
C LYS A 5 1.75 -7.72 -3.96
N GLN A 6 1.36 -7.53 -5.21
CA GLN A 6 0.39 -8.39 -5.87
C GLN A 6 1.07 -9.63 -6.47
N GLN A 7 0.34 -10.75 -6.49
CA GLN A 7 0.82 -12.00 -7.09
C GLN A 7 0.96 -11.91 -8.62
N PHE A 8 0.09 -11.13 -9.25
CA PHE A 8 0.03 -11.01 -10.71
C PHE A 8 0.28 -9.56 -11.15
N GLU A 9 1.03 -9.40 -12.22
CA GLU A 9 1.35 -8.08 -12.79
C GLU A 9 0.09 -7.32 -13.24
N GLY A 10 -0.89 -8.00 -13.83
CA GLY A 10 -2.16 -7.38 -14.21
C GLY A 10 -2.93 -6.80 -13.02
N ALA A 11 -2.87 -7.45 -11.85
CA ALA A 11 -3.47 -6.95 -10.62
C ALA A 11 -2.71 -5.72 -10.09
N ALA A 12 -1.38 -5.74 -10.15
CA ALA A 12 -0.55 -4.57 -9.81
C ALA A 12 -0.92 -3.37 -10.67
N TYR A 13 -1.01 -3.56 -12.00
CA TYR A 13 -1.38 -2.53 -12.96
C TYR A 13 -2.78 -1.97 -12.71
N ALA A 14 -3.78 -2.84 -12.53
CA ALA A 14 -5.15 -2.42 -12.25
C ALA A 14 -5.28 -1.61 -10.95
N LEU A 15 -4.57 -2.01 -9.88
CA LEU A 15 -4.54 -1.26 -8.63
C LEU A 15 -3.84 0.10 -8.80
N GLN A 16 -2.73 0.16 -9.53
CA GLN A 16 -2.06 1.43 -9.80
C GLN A 16 -2.97 2.38 -10.59
N ALA A 17 -3.63 1.90 -11.64
CA ALA A 17 -4.56 2.67 -12.47
C ALA A 17 -5.78 3.19 -11.66
N THR A 18 -6.22 2.44 -10.65
CA THR A 18 -7.26 2.89 -9.71
C THR A 18 -6.88 4.20 -9.00
N SER A 19 -5.59 4.54 -8.90
CA SER A 19 -5.17 5.82 -8.30
C SER A 19 -5.76 7.04 -9.00
N LEU A 20 -6.05 6.97 -10.30
CA LEU A 20 -6.69 8.05 -11.04
C LEU A 20 -8.08 8.39 -10.49
N TYR A 21 -8.81 7.42 -9.94
CA TYR A 21 -10.08 7.67 -9.25
C TYR A 21 -9.87 8.64 -8.08
N PHE A 22 -8.85 8.39 -7.25
CA PHE A 22 -8.59 9.21 -6.07
C PHE A 22 -8.14 10.63 -6.44
N THR A 23 -7.35 10.75 -7.50
CA THR A 23 -6.91 12.05 -8.04
C THR A 23 -8.05 12.84 -8.64
N CYS A 24 -8.88 12.24 -9.50
CA CYS A 24 -9.83 12.97 -10.32
C CYS A 24 -11.21 13.13 -9.67
N MET A 25 -11.63 12.18 -8.83
CA MET A 25 -13.03 12.10 -8.36
C MET A 25 -13.18 12.08 -6.84
N ALA A 26 -12.19 11.60 -6.09
CA ALA A 26 -12.27 11.58 -4.62
C ALA A 26 -11.65 12.83 -3.97
N ASN A 27 -10.38 12.76 -3.52
CA ASN A 27 -9.79 13.77 -2.64
C ASN A 27 -8.57 14.50 -3.23
N GLY A 28 -8.18 14.18 -4.46
CA GLY A 28 -7.10 14.86 -5.18
C GLY A 28 -5.69 14.50 -4.72
N ASN A 29 -5.49 13.77 -3.63
CA ASN A 29 -4.16 13.53 -3.04
C ASN A 29 -3.87 12.08 -2.64
N SER A 30 -4.86 11.18 -2.69
CA SER A 30 -4.66 9.77 -2.38
C SER A 30 -4.31 8.94 -3.61
N LYS A 31 -3.75 7.76 -3.38
CA LYS A 31 -3.38 6.78 -4.40
C LYS A 31 -3.25 5.39 -3.79
N MET A 32 -3.14 4.37 -4.62
CA MET A 32 -2.69 3.05 -4.17
C MET A 32 -1.17 3.08 -3.97
N TYR A 33 -0.70 2.68 -2.79
CA TYR A 33 0.70 2.84 -2.39
C TYR A 33 1.57 1.63 -2.76
N ARG A 34 2.87 1.92 -2.98
CA ARG A 34 3.95 0.93 -2.90
C ARG A 34 4.27 0.63 -1.45
N TYR A 35 4.73 -0.59 -1.17
CA TYR A 35 5.16 -0.99 0.16
C TYR A 35 6.23 -0.06 0.74
N GLY A 36 7.32 0.18 -0.01
CA GLY A 36 8.42 1.00 0.48
C GLY A 36 8.01 2.44 0.78
N GLU A 37 7.13 3.01 -0.04
CA GLU A 37 6.65 4.38 0.13
C GLU A 37 5.79 4.52 1.40
N LEU A 38 4.86 3.58 1.63
CA LEU A 38 4.01 3.60 2.81
C LEU A 38 4.82 3.35 4.10
N VAL A 39 5.78 2.41 4.06
CA VAL A 39 6.64 2.13 5.22
C VAL A 39 7.48 3.35 5.57
N ALA A 40 8.15 3.97 4.58
CA ALA A 40 8.98 5.15 4.81
C ALA A 40 8.18 6.29 5.45
N ALA A 41 6.99 6.58 4.93
CA ALA A 41 6.12 7.63 5.47
C ALA A 41 5.71 7.38 6.93
N VAL A 42 5.40 6.14 7.30
CA VAL A 42 5.01 5.78 8.68
C VAL A 42 6.23 5.80 9.61
N GLU A 43 7.40 5.41 9.14
CA GLU A 43 8.64 5.45 9.92
C GLU A 43 9.13 6.89 10.17
N GLU A 44 8.96 7.79 9.20
CA GLU A 44 9.20 9.22 9.36
C GLU A 44 8.29 9.84 10.43
N ALA A 45 7.05 9.33 10.57
CA ALA A 45 6.13 9.72 11.62
C ALA A 45 6.50 9.20 13.04
N GLY A 46 7.67 8.57 13.22
CA GLY A 46 8.19 8.15 14.53
C GLY A 46 7.80 6.72 14.93
N PHE A 47 7.41 5.89 13.96
CA PHE A 47 7.15 4.47 14.18
C PHE A 47 8.27 3.60 13.61
N ALA A 48 8.26 2.32 13.96
CA ALA A 48 9.14 1.31 13.39
C ALA A 48 8.29 0.09 12.98
N LEU A 49 8.49 -0.39 11.76
CA LEU A 49 7.84 -1.61 11.29
C LEU A 49 8.35 -2.80 12.11
N ARG A 50 7.43 -3.62 12.64
CA ARG A 50 7.77 -4.85 13.37
C ARG A 50 7.53 -6.08 12.53
N THR A 51 6.39 -6.10 11.83
CA THR A 51 5.99 -7.26 11.03
C THR A 51 5.24 -6.79 9.80
N ALA A 52 5.54 -7.41 8.66
CA ALA A 52 4.76 -7.27 7.44
C ALA A 52 4.24 -8.67 7.04
N HIS A 53 2.93 -8.78 6.92
CA HIS A 53 2.28 -9.97 6.35
C HIS A 53 1.80 -9.61 4.95
N HIS A 54 2.23 -10.36 3.95
CA HIS A 54 1.84 -10.17 2.56
C HIS A 54 0.95 -11.32 2.09
N ASN A 55 0.29 -11.13 0.93
CA ASN A 55 -0.51 -12.15 0.27
C ASN A 55 -1.67 -12.70 1.13
N LEU A 56 -2.31 -11.84 1.93
CA LEU A 56 -3.45 -12.21 2.75
C LEU A 56 -4.74 -12.23 1.93
N GLY A 57 -5.45 -13.36 1.94
CA GLY A 57 -6.73 -13.54 1.24
C GLY A 57 -6.61 -13.58 -0.28
N SER A 58 -7.75 -13.65 -0.96
CA SER A 58 -7.83 -13.83 -2.42
C SER A 58 -7.29 -12.64 -3.23
N ASN A 59 -7.24 -11.43 -2.65
CA ASN A 59 -6.80 -10.22 -3.33
C ASN A 59 -5.40 -9.76 -2.89
N ALA A 60 -4.59 -10.67 -2.33
CA ALA A 60 -3.21 -10.40 -1.92
C ALA A 60 -3.05 -9.11 -1.08
N TYR A 61 -3.84 -8.98 -0.01
CA TYR A 61 -3.70 -7.85 0.92
C TYR A 61 -2.38 -7.93 1.70
N SER A 62 -1.92 -6.78 2.18
CA SER A 62 -0.79 -6.69 3.12
C SER A 62 -1.25 -6.06 4.43
N LEU A 63 -0.80 -6.63 5.55
CA LEU A 63 -0.98 -6.10 6.90
C LEU A 63 0.38 -5.69 7.45
N LEU A 64 0.54 -4.41 7.76
CA LEU A 64 1.78 -3.83 8.29
C LEU A 64 1.58 -3.48 9.76
N VAL A 65 2.38 -4.08 10.64
CA VAL A 65 2.31 -3.88 12.08
C VAL A 65 3.46 -2.99 12.53
N PHE A 66 3.12 -1.77 12.94
CA PHE A 66 4.07 -0.79 13.43
C PHE A 66 4.01 -0.68 14.96
N ARG A 67 5.11 -0.24 15.57
CA ARG A 67 5.16 0.20 16.97
C ARG A 67 5.80 1.56 17.04
N LYS A 68 5.34 2.40 17.98
CA LYS A 68 6.01 3.67 18.28
C LYS A 68 7.46 3.36 18.66
N ARG A 69 8.38 4.19 18.19
CA ARG A 69 9.78 4.13 18.63
C ARG A 69 9.89 4.45 20.11
#